data_AF-A0A1V4TYB9-F1
#
_entry.id   AF-A0A1V4TYB9-F1
#
_cell.length_a   1.000
_cell.length_b   1.000
_cell.length_c   1.000
_cell.angle_alpha   90.00
_cell.angle_beta   90.00
_cell.angle_gamma   90.00
#
_symmetry.space_group_name_H-M   'P 1'
#
loop_
_entity.id
_entity.type
_entity.pdbx_description
1 polymer ?
#
loop_
_entity_poly.entity_id
_entity_poly.type
_entity_poly.pdbx_seq_one_letter_code
_entity_poly.pdbx_strand_id
1 'polypeptide(L)' 'MKIPVTKKIMIGLGAALALIGDGLAYYMMTATHEEEILFVTTEVFTYERDAIITPVAIGIIGAVLLVLGAMAKD' A
#
# COMPACT_ATOMS: atom_id res chain seq x y z
N MET A 1 -29.39 -11.45 9.10
CA MET A 1 -28.56 -10.88 10.18
C MET A 1 -27.94 -9.59 9.70
N LYS A 2 -28.02 -8.49 10.45
CA LYS A 2 -27.35 -7.22 10.09
C LYS A 2 -25.89 -7.32 10.54
N ILE A 3 -24.94 -7.14 9.63
CA ILE A 3 -23.50 -7.12 9.96
C ILE A 3 -23.26 -6.00 11.01
N PRO A 4 -22.60 -6.31 12.14
CA PRO A 4 -22.26 -5.33 13.16
C PRO A 4 -21.49 -4.14 12.58
N VAL A 5 -21.76 -2.93 13.09
CA VAL A 5 -21.09 -1.69 12.62
C VAL A 5 -19.58 -1.80 12.75
N THR A 6 -19.08 -2.37 13.84
CA THR A 6 -17.65 -2.60 14.09
C THR A 6 -17.00 -3.45 13.01
N LYS A 7 -17.67 -4.51 12.54
CA LYS A 7 -17.18 -5.38 11.48
C LYS A 7 -17.09 -4.66 10.14
N LYS A 8 -18.07 -3.80 9.82
CA LYS A 8 -18.02 -2.96 8.62
C LYS A 8 -16.87 -1.96 8.65
N ILE A 9 -16.63 -1.33 9.80
CA ILE A 9 -15.53 -0.39 9.98
C ILE A 9 -14.18 -1.11 9.81
N MET A 10 -14.01 -2.28 10.42
CA MET A 10 -12.77 -3.04 10.34
C MET A 10 -12.46 -3.51 8.90
N ILE A 11 -13.46 -4.02 8.18
CA ILE A 11 -13.33 -4.39 6.77
C ILE A 11 -13.02 -3.16 5.91
N GLY A 12 -13.72 -2.04 6.15
CA GLY A 12 -13.51 -0.80 5.38
C GLY A 12 -12.12 -0.20 5.59
N LEU A 13 -11.64 -0.15 6.83
CA LEU A 13 -10.30 0.33 7.16
C LEU A 13 -9.22 -0.61 6.60
N GLY A 14 -9.43 -1.93 6.71
CA GLY A 14 -8.52 -2.91 6.11
C GLY A 14 -8.41 -2.74 4.59
N ALA A 15 -9.53 -2.56 3.90
CA ALA A 15 -9.54 -2.31 2.45
C ALA A 15 -8.80 -1.03 2.08
N ALA A 16 -9.05 0.06 2.80
CA ALA A 16 -8.39 1.33 2.55
C ALA A 16 -6.87 1.22 2.73
N LEU A 17 -6.42 0.62 3.84
CA LEU A 17 -4.99 0.43 4.11
C LEU A 17 -4.32 -0.49 3.09
N ALA A 18 -4.99 -1.57 2.68
CA ALA A 18 -4.48 -2.49 1.67
C ALA A 18 -4.25 -1.77 0.33
N LEU A 19 -5.26 -1.02 -0.13
CA LEU A 19 -5.19 -0.27 -1.39
C LEU A 19 -4.15 0.87 -1.33
N ILE A 20 -4.08 1.60 -0.23
CA ILE A 20 -3.10 2.68 -0.06
C ILE A 20 -1.69 2.12 -0.01
N GLY A 21 -1.45 1.06 0.76
CA GLY A 21 -0.14 0.43 0.86
C GLY A 21 0.35 -0.12 -0.47
N ASP A 22 -0.50 -0.84 -1.19
CA ASP A 22 -0.18 -1.39 -2.50
C ASP A 22 0.03 -0.29 -3.55
N GLY A 23 -0.85 0.72 -3.57
CA GLY A 23 -0.74 1.86 -4.48
C GLY A 23 0.53 2.70 -4.25
N LEU A 24 0.90 2.94 -3.00
CA LEU A 24 2.15 3.64 -2.66
C LEU A 24 3.38 2.81 -3.02
N ALA A 25 3.35 1.50 -2.78
CA ALA A 25 4.44 0.60 -3.16
C ALA A 25 4.62 0.58 -4.69
N TYR A 26 3.53 0.45 -5.43
CA TYR A 26 3.54 0.50 -6.90
C TYR A 26 4.07 1.84 -7.41
N TYR A 27 3.63 2.96 -6.83
CA TYR A 27 4.11 4.29 -7.21
C TYR A 27 5.62 4.42 -6.97
N MET A 28 6.13 3.97 -5.82
CA MET A 28 7.56 4.03 -5.52
C MET A 28 8.40 3.15 -6.44
N MET A 29 7.85 2.04 -6.94
CA MET A 29 8.52 1.17 -7.91
C MET A 29 8.50 1.69 -9.35
N THR A 30 7.66 2.69 -9.65
CA THR A 30 7.43 3.17 -11.02
C THR A 30 7.79 4.63 -11.21
N ALA A 31 7.88 5.41 -10.13
CA ALA A 31 8.30 6.80 -10.17
C ALA A 31 9.78 6.91 -10.56
N THR A 32 10.02 7.51 -11.72
CA THR A 32 11.34 7.88 -12.23
C THR A 32 11.48 9.39 -12.31
N HIS A 33 12.72 9.88 -12.28
CA HIS A 33 13.07 11.26 -12.60
C HIS A 33 14.30 11.27 -13.52
N GLU A 34 14.45 12.36 -14.26
CA GLU A 34 15.60 12.56 -15.13
C GLU A 34 16.78 13.10 -14.31
N GLU A 35 17.93 12.45 -14.41
CA GLU A 35 19.21 12.98 -13.94
C GLU A 35 20.14 13.22 -15.13
N GLU A 36 20.86 14.35 -15.10
CA GLU A 36 21.93 14.62 -16.04
C GLU A 36 23.26 14.11 -15.47
N ILE A 37 23.76 13.01 -16.02
CA ILE A 37 25.06 12.45 -15.66
C ILE A 37 25.99 12.59 -16.86
N LEU A 38 27.07 13.37 -16.73
CA LEU A 38 28.07 13.54 -17.78
C LEU A 38 27.46 13.97 -19.14
N PHE A 39 26.55 14.94 -19.14
CA PHE A 39 25.87 15.47 -20.34
C PHE A 39 24.90 14.51 -21.03
N VAL A 40 24.53 13.40 -20.39
CA VAL A 40 23.51 12.47 -20.86
C VAL A 40 22.35 12.47 -19.86
N THR A 41 21.14 12.75 -20.36
CA THR A 41 19.90 12.63 -19.58
C THR A 41 19.51 11.16 -19.49
N THR A 42 19.36 10.65 -18.28
CA THR A 42 18.92 9.27 -18.01
C THR A 42 17.75 9.25 -17.04
N GLU A 43 16.82 8.33 -17.23
CA GLU A 43 15.77 8.06 -16.24
C GLU A 43 16.30 7.16 -15.13
N VAL A 44 16.14 7.59 -13.89
CA VAL A 44 16.51 6.84 -12.68
C VAL A 44 15.34 6.80 -11.71
N PHE A 45 15.29 5.77 -10.86
CA PHE A 45 14.22 5.65 -9.86
C PHE A 45 14.30 6.78 -8.84
N THR A 46 13.15 7.38 -8.55
CA THR A 46 13.03 8.51 -7.62
C THR A 46 13.18 8.10 -6.16
N TYR A 47 12.87 6.84 -5.83
CA TYR A 47 12.94 6.33 -4.46
C TYR A 47 13.94 5.18 -4.36
N GLU A 48 14.68 5.13 -3.25
CA GLU A 48 15.48 3.97 -2.91
C GLU A 48 14.58 2.74 -2.75
N ARG A 49 15.04 1.57 -3.24
CA ARG A 49 14.23 0.34 -3.17
C ARG A 49 13.81 -0.01 -1.75
N ASP A 50 14.62 0.30 -0.76
CA ASP A 50 14.34 -0.02 0.65
C ASP A 50 13.18 0.83 1.22
N ALA A 51 12.88 1.98 0.61
CA ALA A 51 11.73 2.81 0.99
C ALA A 51 10.38 2.11 0.75
N ILE A 52 10.34 1.07 -0.10
CA ILE A 52 9.12 0.30 -0.41
C ILE A 52 8.63 -0.54 0.77
N ILE A 53 9.49 -0.83 1.75
CA ILE A 53 9.16 -1.73 2.87
C ILE A 53 7.98 -1.16 3.69
N THR A 54 7.95 0.16 3.87
CA THR A 54 6.91 0.84 4.65
C THR A 54 5.52 0.72 4.00
N PRO A 55 5.31 1.11 2.73
CA PRO A 55 4.00 0.96 2.09
C PRO A 55 3.58 -0.51 1.92
N VAL A 56 4.52 -1.43 1.68
CA VAL A 56 4.23 -2.87 1.65
C VAL A 56 3.72 -3.36 3.02
N ALA A 57 4.35 -2.93 4.12
CA ALA A 57 3.89 -3.26 5.47
C ALA A 57 2.48 -2.73 5.76
N ILE A 58 2.18 -1.49 5.33
CA ILE A 58 0.83 -0.92 5.43
C ILE A 58 -0.18 -1.77 4.64
N GLY A 59 0.19 -2.19 3.43
CA GLY A 59 -0.64 -3.05 2.59
C GLY A 59 -0.96 -4.39 3.26
N ILE A 60 0.06 -5.04 3.83
CA ILE A 60 -0.08 -6.30 4.57
C ILE A 60 -0.98 -6.12 5.79
N ILE A 61 -0.80 -5.06 6.58
CA ILE A 61 -1.65 -4.77 7.75
C ILE A 61 -3.11 -4.60 7.31
N GLY A 62 -3.35 -3.88 6.23
CA GLY A 62 -4.69 -3.72 5.65
C GLY A 62 -5.32 -5.05 5.24
N ALA A 63 -4.55 -5.90 4.55
CA ALA A 63 -5.00 -7.24 4.15
C ALA A 63 -5.32 -8.13 5.37
N VAL A 64 -4.51 -8.07 6.42
CA VAL A 64 -4.77 -8.81 7.67
C VAL A 64 -6.06 -8.32 8.33
N LEU A 65 -6.28 -7.01 8.43
CA LEU A 65 -7.52 -6.46 8.99
C LEU A 65 -8.76 -6.84 8.16
N LEU A 66 -8.64 -6.91 6.84
CA LEU A 66 -9.68 -7.42 5.95
C LEU A 66 -10.02 -8.88 6.24
N VAL A 67 -9.01 -9.75 6.33
CA VAL A 67 -9.18 -11.17 6.61
C VAL A 67 -9.83 -11.37 7.99
N LEU A 68 -9.32 -10.68 9.01
CA LEU A 68 -9.90 -10.73 10.37
C LEU A 68 -11.34 -10.20 10.38
N GLY A 69 -11.64 -9.12 9.66
CA GLY A 69 -12.99 -8.57 9.54
C GLY A 69 -13.96 -9.50 8.82
N ALA A 70 -13.50 -10.19 7.78
CA ALA A 70 -14.28 -11.18 7.06
C ALA A 70 -14.56 -12.43 7.91
N MET A 71 -13.57 -12.89 8.69
CA MET A 71 -13.66 -14.07 9.53
C MET A 71 -14.34 -13.84 10.89
N ALA A 72 -14.41 -12.59 11.36
CA ALA A 72 -15.08 -12.26 12.61
C ALA A 72 -16.55 -12.73 12.56
N LYS A 73 -16.93 -13.60 13.49
CA LYS A 73 -18.35 -13.92 13.73
C LYS A 73 -19.04 -12.69 14.33
N ASP A 74 -20.31 -12.52 13.98
CA ASP A 74 -21.13 -11.36 14.35
C ASP A 74 -21.21 -11.16 15.87
#